data_AF-A0A257PU50-F1
#
_entry.id   AF-A0A257PU50-F1
#
_cell.length_a   1.000
_cell.length_b   1.000
_cell.length_c   1.000
_cell.angle_alpha   90.00
_cell.angle_beta   90.00
_cell.angle_gamma   90.00
#
_symmetry.space_group_name_H-M   'P 1'
#
loop_
_entity.id
_entity.type
_entity.pdbx_description
1 polymer ?
#
loop_
_entity_poly.entity_id
_entity_poly.type
_entity_poly.pdbx_seq_one_letter_code
_entity_poly.pdbx_strand_id
1 'polypeptide(L)'
;MPDFLRDQLSAPDFAAKRPESFGESIQIASGLPLIAPDGDGGFLTRYNEASVRGQSPAASFFLHLFSALIGAERPTDILLRPGDLILFKNQKVLHARDQFSPRYDGADRWMLRIFGISDISRIIPASTSQPFLGKS
;
A
#
# COMPACT_ATOMS: atom_id res chain seq x y z
N MET A 1 -5.12 -14.32 12.92
CA MET A 1 -5.85 -13.11 13.36
C MET A 1 -7.18 -13.52 13.98
N PRO A 2 -7.50 -13.10 15.21
CA PRO A 2 -8.78 -13.37 15.87
C PRO A 2 -9.99 -12.79 15.11
N ASP A 3 -11.16 -13.41 15.26
CA ASP A 3 -12.37 -13.03 14.51
C ASP A 3 -12.86 -11.62 14.85
N PHE A 4 -12.86 -11.22 16.14
CA PHE A 4 -13.26 -9.86 16.53
C PHE A 4 -12.42 -8.76 15.84
N LEU A 5 -11.13 -9.02 15.64
CA LEU A 5 -10.24 -8.09 14.95
C LEU A 5 -10.57 -8.09 13.46
N ARG A 6 -10.77 -9.27 12.87
CA ARG A 6 -11.16 -9.42 11.46
C ARG A 6 -12.45 -8.67 11.15
N ASP A 7 -13.49 -8.84 11.96
CA ASP A 7 -14.80 -8.24 11.74
C ASP A 7 -14.71 -6.71 11.75
N GLN A 8 -13.96 -6.16 12.71
CA GLN A 8 -13.77 -4.72 12.85
C GLN A 8 -12.93 -4.14 11.70
N LEU A 9 -11.86 -4.83 11.29
CA LEU A 9 -11.05 -4.39 10.16
C LEU A 9 -11.76 -4.54 8.79
N SER A 10 -12.79 -5.38 8.73
CA SER A 10 -13.63 -5.57 7.53
C SER A 10 -14.80 -4.59 7.46
N ALA A 11 -15.07 -3.85 8.53
CA ALA A 11 -16.11 -2.83 8.56
C ALA A 11 -15.69 -1.58 7.75
N PRO A 12 -16.63 -0.92 7.05
CA PRO A 12 -16.35 0.28 6.27
C PRO A 12 -16.19 1.54 7.15
N ASP A 13 -15.21 1.53 8.06
CA ASP A 13 -15.01 2.56 9.08
C ASP A 13 -13.59 3.16 9.04
N PHE A 14 -12.94 3.07 7.87
CA PHE A 14 -11.62 3.62 7.64
C PHE A 14 -11.62 4.60 6.47
N ALA A 15 -10.74 5.60 6.56
CA ALA A 15 -10.44 6.54 5.50
C ALA A 15 -8.98 6.40 5.06
N ALA A 16 -8.74 6.48 3.76
CA ALA A 16 -7.41 6.44 3.17
C ALA A 16 -7.16 7.72 2.36
N LYS A 17 -6.10 8.44 2.73
CA LYS A 17 -5.57 9.58 1.97
C LYS A 17 -4.67 9.06 0.85
N ARG A 18 -4.78 9.66 -0.34
CA ARG A 18 -3.84 9.40 -1.43
C ARG A 18 -2.43 9.92 -1.06
N PRO A 19 -1.34 9.16 -1.34
CA PRO A 19 0.02 9.64 -1.05
C PRO A 19 0.35 10.92 -1.82
N GLU A 20 1.20 11.76 -1.23
CA GLU A 20 1.58 13.08 -1.77
C GLU A 20 2.26 13.00 -3.14
N SER A 21 2.86 11.86 -3.48
CA SER A 21 3.49 11.61 -4.77
C SER A 21 2.52 11.52 -5.96
N PHE A 22 1.19 11.60 -5.74
CA PHE A 22 0.17 11.42 -6.77
C PHE A 22 -0.60 12.71 -7.16
N GLY A 23 -0.16 13.90 -6.74
CA GLY A 23 -0.65 15.20 -7.21
C GLY A 23 -1.23 16.12 -6.13
N GLU A 24 -1.56 17.36 -6.51
CA GLU A 24 -1.90 18.46 -5.58
C GLU A 24 -3.29 18.35 -4.92
N SER A 25 -4.22 17.52 -5.44
CA SER A 25 -5.55 17.38 -4.85
C SER A 25 -5.57 16.30 -3.76
N ILE A 26 -5.91 16.70 -2.54
CA ILE A 26 -6.14 15.78 -1.41
C ILE A 26 -7.42 14.99 -1.69
N GLN A 27 -7.28 13.78 -2.23
CA GLN A 27 -8.36 12.81 -2.33
C GLN A 27 -8.33 11.88 -1.11
N ILE A 28 -9.40 11.93 -0.32
CA ILE A 28 -9.65 11.02 0.80
C ILE A 28 -10.82 10.13 0.39
N ALA A 29 -10.59 8.83 0.36
CA ALA A 29 -11.65 7.85 0.23
C ALA A 29 -12.06 7.39 1.64
N SER A 30 -13.34 7.54 1.99
CA SER A 30 -13.93 7.17 3.28
C SER A 30 -14.88 5.99 3.13
N GLY A 31 -15.28 5.40 4.25
CA GLY A 31 -16.20 4.26 4.26
C GLY A 31 -15.57 2.99 3.70
N LEU A 32 -14.25 2.83 3.87
CA LEU A 32 -13.51 1.70 3.34
C LEU A 32 -13.23 0.67 4.42
N PRO A 33 -13.24 -0.63 4.09
CA PRO A 33 -12.67 -1.64 4.96
C PRO A 33 -11.14 -1.62 4.88
N LEU A 34 -10.47 -1.89 6.00
CA LEU A 34 -9.01 -2.00 6.04
C LEU A 34 -8.54 -3.31 5.38
N ILE A 35 -9.29 -4.39 5.62
CA ILE A 35 -9.06 -5.70 5.00
C ILE A 35 -10.29 -6.18 4.22
N ALA A 36 -10.08 -6.97 3.18
CA ALA A 36 -11.13 -7.61 2.41
C ALA A 36 -10.73 -9.05 2.08
N PRO A 37 -11.67 -10.01 1.98
CA PRO A 37 -11.34 -11.37 1.56
C PRO A 37 -10.74 -11.36 0.16
N ASP A 38 -9.74 -12.21 -0.08
CA ASP A 38 -9.10 -12.34 -1.40
C ASP A 38 -9.76 -13.39 -2.31
N GLY A 39 -10.73 -14.14 -1.79
CA GLY A 39 -11.42 -15.24 -2.49
C GLY A 39 -10.78 -16.62 -2.28
N ASP A 40 -9.54 -16.68 -1.81
CA ASP A 40 -8.74 -17.89 -1.63
C ASP A 40 -8.54 -18.24 -0.14
N GLY A 41 -9.44 -17.75 0.72
CA GLY A 41 -9.35 -17.91 2.18
C GLY A 41 -8.34 -16.97 2.87
N GLY A 42 -7.74 -16.05 2.13
CA GLY A 42 -6.86 -15.01 2.65
C GLY A 42 -7.52 -13.62 2.67
N PHE A 43 -6.68 -12.60 2.92
CA PHE A 43 -7.11 -11.20 2.96
C PHE A 43 -6.19 -10.32 2.11
N LEU A 44 -6.81 -9.30 1.52
CA LEU A 44 -6.18 -8.12 0.94
C LEU A 44 -6.22 -6.99 1.97
N THR A 45 -5.20 -6.16 2.03
CA THR A 45 -5.17 -4.97 2.88
C THR A 45 -4.83 -3.70 2.09
N ARG A 46 -5.36 -2.57 2.57
CA ARG A 46 -5.03 -1.21 2.11
C ARG A 46 -4.23 -0.44 3.14
N TYR A 47 -3.71 -1.12 4.16
CA TYR A 47 -2.98 -0.50 5.24
C TYR A 47 -1.78 0.29 4.73
N ASN A 48 -1.69 1.53 5.21
CA ASN A 48 -0.55 2.41 5.07
C ASN A 48 -0.54 3.29 6.31
N GLU A 49 0.51 3.16 7.12
CA GLU A 49 0.65 3.86 8.41
C GLU A 49 0.49 5.39 8.29
N ALA A 50 1.03 5.96 7.22
CA ALA A 50 1.02 7.41 7.01
C ALA A 50 -0.33 7.92 6.50
N SER A 51 -1.15 7.08 5.88
CA SER A 51 -2.29 7.54 5.08
C SER A 51 -3.65 6.94 5.44
N VAL A 52 -3.71 5.92 6.29
CA VAL A 52 -4.97 5.33 6.76
C VAL A 52 -5.31 5.84 8.16
N ARG A 53 -6.61 6.12 8.38
CA ARG A 53 -7.16 6.57 9.66
C ARG A 53 -8.48 5.84 9.94
N GLY A 54 -8.74 5.53 11.21
CA GLY A 54 -10.07 5.10 11.65
C GLY A 54 -11.02 6.30 11.69
N GLN A 55 -12.28 6.11 11.29
CA GLN A 55 -13.28 7.18 11.29
C GLN A 55 -14.06 7.24 12.62
N SER A 56 -14.08 6.14 13.37
CA SER A 56 -14.58 6.09 14.74
C SER A 56 -13.45 5.86 15.76
N PRO A 57 -13.71 6.08 17.06
CA PRO A 57 -12.79 5.67 18.13
C PRO A 57 -12.48 4.17 18.11
N ALA A 58 -13.48 3.34 17.80
CA ALA A 58 -13.30 1.89 17.69
C ALA A 58 -12.39 1.54 16.52
N ALA A 59 -12.63 2.08 15.33
CA ALA A 59 -11.76 1.86 14.17
C ALA A 59 -10.33 2.34 14.42
N SER A 60 -10.15 3.47 15.09
CA SER A 60 -8.81 3.98 15.47
C SER A 60 -8.09 3.02 16.42
N PHE A 61 -8.81 2.49 17.42
CA PHE A 61 -8.27 1.47 18.33
C PHE A 61 -7.85 0.21 17.58
N PHE A 62 -8.71 -0.31 16.70
CA PHE A 62 -8.40 -1.51 15.93
C PHE A 62 -7.29 -1.30 14.89
N LEU A 63 -7.17 -0.10 14.33
CA LEU A 63 -6.03 0.26 13.48
C LEU A 63 -4.72 0.24 14.25
N HIS A 64 -4.69 0.81 15.47
CA HIS A 64 -3.50 0.77 16.32
C HIS A 64 -3.14 -0.65 16.75
N LEU A 65 -4.14 -1.46 17.14
CA LEU A 65 -3.92 -2.87 17.46
C LEU A 65 -3.35 -3.63 16.26
N PHE A 66 -3.89 -3.42 15.06
CA PHE A 66 -3.38 -4.02 13.82
C PHE A 66 -1.95 -3.58 13.52
N SER A 67 -1.65 -2.29 13.67
CA SER A 67 -0.30 -1.73 13.51
C SER A 67 0.71 -2.34 14.49
N ALA A 68 0.31 -2.52 15.75
CA ALA A 68 1.16 -3.14 16.77
C ALA A 68 1.43 -4.62 16.48
N LEU A 69 0.43 -5.35 15.97
CA LEU A 69 0.61 -6.73 15.53
C LEU A 69 1.57 -6.83 14.35
N ILE A 70 1.45 -5.94 13.35
CA ILE A 70 2.40 -5.87 12.24
C ILE A 70 3.81 -5.54 12.73
N GLY A 71 3.95 -4.56 13.63
CA GLY A 71 5.25 -4.15 14.16
C GLY A 71 5.94 -5.21 15.03
N ALA A 72 5.20 -6.20 15.51
CA ALA A 72 5.74 -7.35 16.24
C ALA A 72 6.25 -8.47 15.31
N GLU A 73 5.84 -8.46 14.04
CA GLU A 73 6.31 -9.42 13.04
C GLU A 73 7.74 -9.10 12.58
N ARG A 74 8.50 -10.12 12.24
CA ARG A 74 9.85 -9.94 11.67
C ARG A 74 9.76 -9.82 10.15
N PRO A 75 10.17 -8.69 9.56
CA PRO A 75 10.21 -8.56 8.11
C PRO A 75 11.26 -9.51 7.52
N THR A 76 11.07 -9.90 6.26
CA THR A 76 12.10 -10.59 5.48
C THR A 76 12.95 -9.55 4.77
N ASP A 77 14.24 -9.50 5.11
CA ASP A 77 15.17 -8.60 4.47
C ASP A 77 15.60 -9.13 3.10
N ILE A 78 15.49 -8.28 2.07
CA ILE A 78 15.84 -8.62 0.69
C ILE A 78 16.84 -7.59 0.16
N LEU A 79 18.08 -8.01 -0.03
CA LEU A 79 19.13 -7.21 -0.65
C LEU A 79 19.13 -7.44 -2.17
N LEU A 80 18.62 -6.46 -2.92
CA LEU A 80 18.61 -6.50 -4.38
C LEU A 80 19.97 -6.08 -4.95
N ARG A 81 20.50 -6.89 -5.85
CA ARG A 81 21.69 -6.63 -6.68
C ARG A 81 21.29 -6.17 -8.08
N PRO A 82 22.20 -5.57 -8.86
CA PRO A 82 21.93 -5.26 -10.26
C PRO A 82 21.47 -6.51 -11.03
N GLY A 83 20.30 -6.41 -11.68
CA GLY A 83 19.66 -7.52 -12.41
C GLY A 83 18.61 -8.29 -11.60
N ASP A 84 18.55 -8.12 -10.28
CA ASP A 84 17.51 -8.77 -9.48
C ASP A 84 16.13 -8.15 -9.72
N LEU A 85 15.12 -9.00 -9.73
CA LEU A 85 13.71 -8.61 -9.83
C LEU A 85 12.94 -9.18 -8.64
N ILE A 86 12.19 -8.32 -7.97
CA ILE A 86 11.19 -8.71 -6.99
C ILE A 86 9.79 -8.39 -7.49
N LEU A 87 8.91 -9.40 -7.48
CA LEU A 87 7.50 -9.25 -7.82
C LEU A 87 6.66 -9.73 -6.63
N PHE A 88 5.72 -8.89 -6.20
CA PHE A 88 4.80 -9.22 -5.12
C PHE A 88 3.42 -8.60 -5.36
N LYS A 89 2.39 -9.21 -4.77
CA LYS A 89 1.04 -8.65 -4.76
C LYS A 89 0.97 -7.53 -3.72
N ASN A 90 0.90 -6.27 -4.16
CA ASN A 90 0.92 -5.09 -3.29
C ASN A 90 -0.18 -5.11 -2.19
N GLN A 91 -1.30 -5.77 -2.44
CA GLN A 91 -2.40 -5.88 -1.48
C GLN A 91 -2.21 -7.00 -0.44
N LYS A 92 -1.19 -7.87 -0.60
CA LYS A 92 -0.90 -8.98 0.33
C LYS A 92 0.45 -8.83 1.04
N VAL A 93 1.28 -7.87 0.63
CA VAL A 93 2.63 -7.69 1.18
C VAL A 93 2.84 -6.24 1.59
N LEU A 94 3.08 -6.05 2.89
CA LEU A 94 3.63 -4.81 3.41
C LEU A 94 5.13 -4.79 3.10
N HIS A 95 5.61 -3.65 2.62
CA HIS A 95 7.00 -3.47 2.25
C HIS A 95 7.49 -2.12 2.75
N ALA A 96 8.73 -2.11 3.22
CA ALA A 96 9.41 -0.92 3.69
C ALA A 96 10.86 -0.94 3.19
N ARG A 97 11.59 0.11 3.51
CA ARG A 97 13.02 0.20 3.25
C ARG A 97 13.68 0.85 4.47
N ASP A 98 14.83 0.32 4.85
CA ASP A 98 15.63 0.91 5.91
C ASP A 98 16.10 2.33 5.53
N GLN A 99 16.35 3.11 6.57
CA GLN A 99 17.04 4.38 6.42
C GLN A 99 18.48 4.10 5.94
N PHE A 100 18.95 4.90 4.99
CA PHE A 100 20.34 4.87 4.54
C PHE A 100 20.84 6.30 4.33
N SER A 101 22.15 6.47 4.39
CA SER A 101 22.81 7.75 4.10
C SER A 101 23.22 7.78 2.62
N PRO A 102 22.50 8.49 1.73
CA PRO A 102 22.91 8.64 0.34
C PRO A 102 24.25 9.37 0.24
N ARG A 103 25.06 8.98 -0.74
CA ARG A 103 26.37 9.58 -1.04
C ARG A 103 26.26 10.78 -1.97
N TYR A 104 25.21 10.82 -2.79
CA TYR A 104 24.96 11.83 -3.82
C TYR A 104 26.10 11.97 -4.85
N ASP A 105 26.88 10.91 -5.06
CA ASP A 105 28.01 10.85 -6.01
C ASP A 105 27.66 10.10 -7.31
N GLY A 106 26.40 9.72 -7.48
CA GLY A 106 25.90 8.95 -8.63
C GLY A 106 26.04 7.43 -8.49
N ALA A 107 26.67 6.93 -7.41
CA ALA A 107 26.79 5.50 -7.13
C ALA A 107 25.72 4.97 -6.15
N ASP A 108 24.73 5.81 -5.81
CA ASP A 108 23.64 5.45 -4.91
C ASP A 108 22.72 4.35 -5.48
N ARG A 109 21.94 3.73 -4.58
CA ARG A 109 20.96 2.70 -4.94
C ARG A 109 19.95 3.24 -5.95
N TRP A 110 19.95 2.63 -7.14
CA TRP A 110 18.97 2.88 -8.19
C TRP A 110 18.06 1.67 -8.41
N MET A 111 16.77 1.90 -8.61
CA MET A 111 15.78 0.86 -8.86
C MET A 111 14.75 1.35 -9.89
N LEU A 112 14.29 0.43 -10.74
CA LEU A 112 13.14 0.64 -11.60
C LEU A 112 11.90 0.03 -10.93
N ARG A 113 10.79 0.79 -10.91
CA ARG A 113 9.51 0.33 -10.36
C ARG A 113 8.47 0.23 -11.46
N ILE A 114 7.83 -0.93 -11.56
CA ILE A 114 6.76 -1.22 -12.52
C ILE A 114 5.51 -1.62 -11.74
N PHE A 115 4.35 -1.11 -12.17
CA PHE A 115 3.06 -1.52 -11.63
C PHE A 115 2.33 -2.39 -12.65
N GLY A 116 1.95 -3.60 -12.23
CA GLY A 116 1.12 -4.50 -13.00
C GLY A 116 -0.32 -4.51 -12.47
N ILE A 117 -1.27 -4.67 -13.37
CA ILE A 117 -2.67 -4.94 -13.06
C ILE A 117 -3.10 -6.18 -13.82
N SER A 118 -3.96 -7.00 -13.21
CA SER A 118 -4.40 -8.26 -13.81
C SER A 118 -5.48 -8.08 -14.88
N ASP A 119 -6.14 -6.91 -14.91
CA ASP A 119 -7.31 -6.66 -15.74
C ASP A 119 -7.39 -5.18 -16.11
N ILE A 120 -7.22 -4.88 -17.40
CA ILE A 120 -7.17 -3.51 -17.92
C ILE A 120 -8.51 -2.78 -17.82
N SER A 121 -9.62 -3.51 -17.73
CA SER A 121 -10.95 -2.91 -17.54
C SER A 121 -11.06 -2.15 -16.21
N ARG A 122 -10.15 -2.40 -15.27
CA ARG A 122 -10.09 -1.74 -13.96
C ARG A 122 -9.30 -0.43 -13.98
N ILE A 123 -8.73 -0.04 -15.12
CA ILE A 123 -8.02 1.24 -15.26
C ILE A 123 -8.99 2.31 -15.74
N ILE A 124 -9.03 3.42 -15.00
CA ILE A 124 -9.61 4.67 -15.48
C ILE A 124 -8.44 5.57 -15.92
N PRO A 125 -8.38 6.02 -17.18
CA PRO A 125 -7.34 6.93 -17.63
C PRO A 125 -7.32 8.21 -16.80
N ALA A 126 -6.15 8.62 -16.33
CA ALA A 126 -5.98 9.89 -15.62
C ALA A 126 -6.20 11.10 -16.54
N SER A 127 -5.97 10.93 -17.85
CA SER A 127 -6.34 11.86 -18.91
C SER A 127 -6.84 11.08 -20.11
N THR A 128 -8.00 11.44 -20.65
CA THR A 128 -8.53 10.90 -21.90
C THR A 128 -7.85 11.48 -23.14
N SER A 129 -7.13 12.61 -23.02
CA SER A 129 -6.47 13.28 -24.15
C SER A 129 -4.99 12.90 -24.31
N GLN A 130 -4.34 12.38 -23.27
CA GLN A 130 -2.96 11.86 -23.32
C GLN A 130 -2.87 10.59 -22.46
N PRO A 131 -3.19 9.42 -23.04
CA PRO A 131 -3.20 8.16 -22.29
C PRO A 131 -1.80 7.60 -21.99
N PHE A 132 -0.74 8.17 -22.58
CA PHE A 132 0.65 7.75 -22.36
C PHE A 132 1.58 8.95 -22.11
N LEU A 133 2.46 8.81 -21.12
CA LEU A 133 3.62 9.69 -20.94
C LEU A 133 4.72 9.23 -21.90
N GLY A 134 4.67 9.73 -23.13
CA GLY A 134 5.71 9.51 -24.14
C GLY A 134 5.41 10.34 -25.38
N LYS A 135 6.28 11.30 -25.71
CA LYS A 135 6.29 11.88 -27.06
C LYS A 135 6.92 10.85 -27.99
N SER A 136 6.18 10.42 -29.02
CA SER A 136 6.75 9.76 -30.20
C SER A 136 7.64 10.72 -30.98
#